data_AF-A0ABD3Z1R6-F1
#
_entry.id   AF-A0ABD3Z1R6-F1
#
_cell.length_a   1.000
_cell.length_b   1.000
_cell.length_c   1.000
_cell.angle_alpha   90.00
_cell.angle_beta   90.00
_cell.angle_gamma   90.00
#
_symmetry.space_group_name_H-M   'P 1'
#
loop_
_entity.id
_entity.type
_entity.pdbx_description
1 polymer ?
#
loop_
_entity_poly.entity_id
_entity_poly.type
_entity_poly.pdbx_seq_one_letter_code
_entity_poly.pdbx_strand_id
1 'polypeptide(L)' 'LGRALDRVLTWNYYMLPMWYMGKDRLARWDKFSVPAVRPVYSLGFDTWWYDVNKAARLPAERR' A
#
# COMPACT_ATOMS: atom_id res chain seq x y z
N LEU A 1 3.36 -16.44 -18.38
CA LEU A 1 4.28 -17.35 -17.64
C LEU A 1 3.77 -17.70 -16.24
N GLY A 2 3.35 -16.74 -15.39
CA GLY A 2 2.91 -17.04 -14.01
C GLY A 2 1.80 -18.09 -13.83
N ARG A 3 0.78 -18.10 -14.70
CA ARG A 3 -0.35 -19.06 -14.61
C ARG A 3 0.04 -20.53 -14.80
N ALA A 4 1.07 -20.82 -15.59
CA ALA A 4 1.51 -22.20 -15.81
C ALA A 4 2.27 -22.74 -14.58
N LEU A 5 3.13 -21.90 -13.98
CA LEU A 5 3.88 -22.23 -12.77
C LEU A 5 2.94 -22.47 -11.58
N ASP A 6 1.95 -21.59 -11.38
CA ASP A 6 0.95 -21.73 -10.31
C ASP A 6 0.23 -23.09 -10.33
N ARG A 7 -0.09 -23.59 -11.53
CA ARG A 7 -0.67 -24.93 -11.70
C ARG A 7 0.32 -26.03 -11.29
N VAL A 8 1.58 -25.97 -11.73
CA VAL A 8 2.56 -27.00 -11.34
C VAL A 8 2.75 -27.03 -9.82
N LEU A 9 2.77 -25.88 -9.15
CA LEU A 9 2.95 -25.81 -7.69
C LEU A 9 1.74 -26.35 -6.92
N THR A 10 0.52 -26.03 -7.36
CA THR A 10 -0.72 -26.46 -6.71
C THR A 10 -1.04 -27.95 -6.95
N TRP A 11 -0.74 -28.49 -8.13
CA TRP A 11 -0.97 -29.90 -8.46
C TRP A 11 -0.04 -30.88 -7.73
N ASN A 12 1.15 -30.42 -7.34
CA ASN A 12 2.11 -31.24 -6.60
C ASN A 12 2.03 -31.05 -5.09
N TYR A 13 1.06 -30.25 -4.60
CA TYR A 13 0.77 -30.06 -3.18
C TYR A 13 1.98 -29.65 -2.33
N TYR A 14 2.90 -28.84 -2.87
CA TYR A 14 4.10 -28.41 -2.15
C TYR A 14 3.82 -27.43 -0.98
N MET A 15 2.63 -26.83 -0.94
CA MET A 15 2.23 -25.84 0.05
C MET A 15 0.71 -25.92 0.31
N LEU A 16 0.30 -25.69 1.55
CA LEU A 16 -1.10 -25.46 1.93
C LEU A 16 -1.36 -23.95 1.99
N PRO A 17 -2.10 -23.35 1.03
CA PRO A 17 -2.41 -21.94 1.08
C PRO A 17 -3.36 -21.63 2.24
N MET A 18 -3.01 -20.64 3.05
CA MET A 18 -3.83 -20.18 4.18
C MET A 18 -4.54 -18.86 3.81
N TRP A 19 -4.30 -17.81 4.58
CA TRP A 19 -4.99 -16.54 4.49
C TRP A 19 -4.00 -15.44 4.20
N TYR A 20 -4.45 -14.41 3.49
CA TYR A 20 -3.70 -13.16 3.35
C TYR A 20 -4.66 -11.98 3.47
N MET A 21 -4.10 -10.83 3.81
CA MET A 21 -4.85 -9.57 3.85
C MET A 21 -4.60 -8.79 2.56
N GLY A 22 -5.60 -8.72 1.69
CA GLY A 22 -5.52 -8.01 0.41
C GLY A 22 -5.70 -6.49 0.50
N LYS A 23 -5.38 -5.89 1.65
CA LYS A 23 -5.51 -4.45 1.87
C LYS A 23 -4.32 -3.93 2.67
N ASP A 24 -3.89 -2.73 2.34
CA ASP A 24 -2.90 -2.02 3.14
C ASP A 24 -3.59 -1.17 4.20
N ARG A 25 -3.17 -1.30 5.47
CA ARG A 25 -3.57 -0.41 6.56
C ARG A 25 -2.43 0.53 6.87
N LEU A 26 -2.67 1.83 6.70
CA LEU A 26 -1.66 2.86 6.93
C LEU A 26 -2.28 4.03 7.68
N ALA A 27 -1.67 4.40 8.80
CA ALA A 27 -1.98 5.61 9.52
C ALA A 27 -0.92 6.68 9.20
N ARG A 28 -1.37 7.91 8.92
CA ARG A 28 -0.50 9.06 8.67
C ARG A 28 -1.14 10.32 9.21
N TRP A 29 -0.30 11.30 9.54
CA TRP A 29 -0.76 12.65 9.81
C TRP A 29 -1.29 13.32 8.55
N ASP A 30 -2.34 14.13 8.68
CA ASP A 30 -2.89 14.91 7.57
C ASP A 30 -2.01 16.12 7.26
N LYS A 31 -0.78 15.84 6.82
CA LYS A 31 0.20 16.81 6.31
C LYS A 31 0.78 16.42 4.95
N PHE A 32 0.47 15.22 4.49
CA PHE A 32 0.94 14.71 3.22
C PHE A 32 -0.22 14.67 2.23
N SER A 33 0.00 15.16 1.02
CA SER A 33 -0.91 15.00 -0.10
C SER A 33 -0.45 13.84 -0.98
N VAL A 34 -1.40 13.23 -1.68
CA VAL A 34 -1.21 12.03 -2.52
C VAL A 34 -1.86 12.27 -3.87
N PRO A 35 -1.36 11.63 -4.94
CA PRO A 35 -2.04 11.68 -6.22
C PRO A 35 -3.44 11.07 -6.11
N ALA A 36 -4.38 11.61 -6.90
CA ALA A 36 -5.76 11.10 -6.95
C ALA A 36 -5.82 9.64 -7.45
N VAL A 37 -4.90 9.28 -8.35
CA VAL A 37 -4.71 7.91 -8.84
C VAL A 37 -3.44 7.33 -8.20
N ARG A 38 -3.61 6.24 -7.47
CA ARG A 38 -2.51 5.51 -6.82
C ARG A 38 -1.91 4.47 -7.77
N PRO A 39 -0.62 4.12 -7.62
CA PRO A 39 -0.03 3.03 -8.38
C PRO A 39 -0.72 1.69 -8.05
N VAL A 40 -0.91 0.85 -9.07
CA VAL A 40 -1.67 -0.41 -8.97
C VAL A 40 -0.98 -1.43 -8.06
N TYR A 41 0.35 -1.41 -8.00
CA TYR A 41 1.16 -2.44 -7.36
C TYR A 41 2.02 -1.92 -6.20
N SER A 42 1.75 -0.73 -5.67
CA SER A 42 2.54 -0.13 -4.59
C SER A 42 1.71 0.81 -3.71
N LEU A 43 2.18 1.02 -2.47
CA LEU A 43 1.68 2.08 -1.61
C LEU A 43 2.00 3.49 -2.16
N GLY A 44 3.05 3.61 -2.97
CA GLY A 44 3.41 4.83 -3.69
C GLY A 44 3.93 5.96 -2.81
N PHE A 45 4.66 5.67 -1.72
CA PHE A 45 5.19 6.69 -0.80
C PHE A 45 6.10 7.74 -1.47
N ASP A 46 6.81 7.33 -2.51
CA ASP A 46 7.62 8.15 -3.40
C ASP A 46 6.82 9.21 -4.16
N THR A 47 5.52 8.98 -4.35
CA THR A 47 4.62 9.93 -5.05
C THR A 47 3.99 10.96 -4.12
N TRP A 48 4.27 10.90 -2.82
CA TRP A 48 3.64 11.77 -1.83
C TRP A 48 4.47 13.03 -1.62
N TRP A 49 3.82 14.12 -1.26
CA TRP A 49 4.50 15.38 -0.95
C TRP A 49 3.94 16.04 0.29
N TYR A 50 4.76 16.87 0.92
CA TYR A 50 4.35 17.68 2.05
C TYR A 50 3.42 18.81 1.57
N ASP A 51 2.27 18.93 2.21
CA ASP A 51 1.27 19.95 1.93
C ASP A 51 1.21 20.92 3.11
N VAL A 52 1.78 22.11 2.90
CA VAL A 52 1.91 23.15 3.91
C VAL A 52 0.53 23.56 4.47
N ASN A 53 -0.50 23.58 3.63
CA ASN A 53 -1.85 23.99 4.04
C ASN A 53 -2.50 22.95 4.96
N LYS A 54 -2.27 21.66 4.68
CA LYS A 54 -2.77 20.57 5.53
C LYS A 54 -1.99 20.51 6.83
N ALA A 55 -0.67 20.62 6.76
CA ALA A 55 0.19 20.64 7.93
C ALA A 55 -0.18 21.78 8.90
N ALA A 56 -0.50 22.97 8.39
CA ALA A 56 -0.91 24.10 9.23
C ALA A 56 -2.16 23.82 10.08
N ARG A 57 -3.01 22.86 9.70
CA ARG A 57 -4.22 22.49 10.47
C ARG A 57 -3.92 21.55 11.64
N LEU A 58 -2.72 20.97 11.69
CA LEU A 58 -2.33 20.09 12.78
C LEU A 58 -1.96 20.90 14.04
N PRO A 59 -2.17 20.32 15.24
CA PRO A 59 -1.67 20.90 16.50
C PRO A 59 -0.16 21.12 16.44
N ALA A 60 0.35 22.13 17.16
CA ALA A 60 1.77 22.50 17.13
C ALA A 60 2.73 21.33 17.43
N GLU A 61 2.31 20.40 18.31
CA GLU A 61 3.06 19.19 18.65
C GLU A 61 3.19 18.17 17.50
N ARG A 62 2.35 18.28 16.45
CA ARG A 62 2.17 17.28 15.39
C ARG A 62 2.37 17.83 13.96
N ARG A 63 2.61 19.13 13.81
CA ARG A 63 3.01 19.76 12.54
C ARG A 63 4.33 19.13 12.05
#